data_AF-A0A950ECR5-F1
#
_entry.id   AF-A0A950ECR5-F1
#
_cell.length_a   1.000
_cell.length_b   1.000
_cell.length_c   1.000
_cell.angle_alpha   90.00
_cell.angle_beta   90.00
_cell.angle_gamma   90.00
#
_symmetry.space_group_name_H-M   'P 1'
#
loop_
_entity.id
_entity.type
_entity.pdbx_description
1 polymer ?
#
loop_
_entity_poly.entity_id
_entity_poly.type
_entity_poly.pdbx_seq_one_letter_code
_entity_poly.pdbx_strand_id
1 'polypeptide(L)'
;MKIFHCGHCDQLVFFENTTCVNCGHVLAYLPDQENLGTLEPDGEDRWRSLSTADGIEERAYRLCKNDRDEDVCNWAVPVDDSNPYCLSCRLTRIIPDLSRPGDRAAWARLEASKRRLIYSLLRLDLPLANKMEDPLGGLAFEFLADPDPGTPGAVPVLTGHDGGVITINVAEADDAERERRRHQMHEPYRTILGHFRHEIGHYYWDRLIKDSEWIDAF
;
A
#
# COMPACT_ATOMS: atom_id res chain seq x y z
N MET A 1 2.01 -13.22 -11.52
CA MET A 1 2.89 -12.09 -11.16
C MET A 1 3.30 -11.42 -12.46
N LYS A 2 3.07 -10.12 -12.65
CA LYS A 2 3.59 -9.41 -13.82
C LYS A 2 5.11 -9.31 -13.66
N ILE A 3 5.84 -9.50 -14.75
CA ILE A 3 7.29 -9.32 -14.81
C ILE A 3 7.54 -7.87 -15.23
N PHE A 4 8.52 -7.21 -14.63
CA PHE A 4 8.89 -5.83 -14.95
C PHE A 4 10.33 -5.77 -15.46
N HIS A 5 10.60 -4.83 -16.37
CA HIS A 5 11.93 -4.59 -16.92
C HIS A 5 12.27 -3.10 -16.80
N CYS A 6 13.56 -2.81 -16.60
CA CYS A 6 14.03 -1.45 -16.67
C CYS A 6 13.96 -0.94 -18.12
N GLY A 7 13.25 0.17 -18.35
CA GLY A 7 13.08 0.78 -19.66
C GLY A 7 14.36 1.34 -20.29
N HIS A 8 15.47 1.41 -19.53
CA HIS A 8 16.77 1.85 -20.05
C HIS A 8 17.71 0.68 -20.43
N CYS A 9 17.77 -0.38 -19.62
CA CYS A 9 18.75 -1.46 -19.81
C CYS A 9 18.15 -2.87 -19.90
N ASP A 10 16.82 -2.98 -19.92
CA ASP A 10 16.04 -4.23 -20.00
C ASP A 10 16.30 -5.23 -18.85
N GLN A 11 16.98 -4.80 -17.80
CA GLN A 11 17.21 -5.62 -16.62
C GLN A 11 15.88 -5.99 -15.97
N LEU A 12 15.72 -7.27 -15.63
CA LEU A 12 14.62 -7.76 -14.80
C LEU A 12 14.61 -7.03 -13.45
N VAL A 13 13.46 -6.44 -13.11
CA VAL A 13 13.22 -5.72 -11.87
C VAL A 13 11.94 -6.25 -11.19
N PHE A 14 11.87 -6.06 -9.88
CA PHE A 14 10.79 -6.53 -9.02
C PHE A 14 9.94 -5.39 -8.52
N PHE A 15 8.69 -5.69 -8.15
CA PHE A 15 7.66 -4.72 -7.80
C PHE A 15 8.08 -3.72 -6.70
N GLU A 16 8.97 -4.11 -5.79
CA GLU A 16 9.48 -3.28 -4.70
C GLU A 16 10.75 -2.48 -5.04
N ASN A 17 11.35 -2.67 -6.21
CA ASN A 17 12.56 -1.93 -6.56
C ASN A 17 12.24 -0.43 -6.75
N THR A 18 13.07 0.41 -6.14
CA THR A 18 13.11 1.87 -6.30
C THR A 18 14.24 2.33 -7.22
N THR A 19 15.19 1.44 -7.52
CA THR A 19 16.34 1.70 -8.39
C THR A 19 16.68 0.46 -9.19
N CYS A 20 17.07 0.61 -10.46
CA CYS A 20 17.60 -0.48 -11.26
C CYS A 20 19.00 -0.87 -10.77
N VAL A 21 19.16 -2.13 -10.33
CA VAL A 21 20.43 -2.64 -9.81
C VAL A 21 21.54 -2.77 -10.86
N ASN A 22 21.21 -2.62 -12.15
CA ASN A 22 22.18 -2.69 -13.25
C ASN A 22 22.63 -1.30 -13.72
N CYS A 23 21.68 -0.41 -14.06
CA CYS A 23 22.00 0.92 -14.62
C CYS A 23 21.79 2.10 -13.67
N GLY A 24 21.30 1.87 -12.45
CA GLY A 24 21.13 2.91 -11.43
C GLY A 24 19.97 3.89 -11.65
N HIS A 25 19.15 3.72 -12.68
CA HIS A 25 17.98 4.58 -12.89
C HIS A 25 16.94 4.40 -11.77
N VAL A 26 16.24 5.49 -11.43
CA VAL A 26 15.12 5.47 -10.49
C VAL A 26 13.95 4.70 -11.10
N LEU A 27 13.27 3.93 -10.26
CA LEU A 27 12.10 3.14 -10.60
C LEU A 27 10.94 3.53 -9.69
N ALA A 28 9.75 3.66 -10.26
CA ALA A 28 8.53 3.82 -9.46
C ALA A 28 7.35 3.17 -10.16
N TYR A 29 6.44 2.58 -9.38
CA TYR A 29 5.21 2.02 -9.93
C TYR A 29 4.27 3.16 -10.35
N LEU A 30 3.81 3.08 -11.59
CA LEU A 30 2.92 4.02 -12.25
C LEU A 30 1.51 3.39 -12.26
N PRO A 31 0.62 3.74 -11.31
CA PRO A 31 -0.67 3.06 -11.19
C PRO A 31 -1.58 3.24 -12.40
N ASP A 32 -1.48 4.37 -13.10
CA ASP A 32 -2.22 4.68 -14.33
C ASP A 32 -1.76 3.87 -15.55
N GLN A 33 -0.52 3.36 -15.53
CA GLN A 33 0.07 2.54 -16.59
C GLN A 33 0.21 1.06 -16.18
N GLU A 34 -0.18 0.72 -14.95
CA GLU A 34 0.04 -0.57 -14.28
C GLU A 34 1.46 -1.15 -14.47
N ASN A 35 2.49 -0.31 -14.41
CA ASN A 35 3.86 -0.71 -14.72
C ASN A 35 4.88 -0.14 -13.73
N LEU A 36 6.05 -0.78 -13.61
CA LEU A 36 7.19 -0.23 -12.89
C LEU A 36 8.01 0.61 -13.87
N GLY A 37 7.76 1.92 -13.87
CA GLY A 37 8.38 2.86 -14.80
C GLY A 37 9.84 3.12 -14.46
N THR A 38 10.68 3.27 -15.49
CA THR A 38 12.03 3.81 -15.37
C THR A 38 11.99 5.31 -15.55
N LEU A 39 12.53 6.04 -14.59
CA LEU A 39 12.36 7.49 -14.49
C LEU A 39 13.67 8.23 -14.71
N GLU A 40 13.61 9.31 -15.48
CA GLU A 40 14.65 10.31 -15.62
C GLU A 40 14.22 11.65 -14.99
N PRO A 41 15.12 12.41 -14.36
CA PRO A 41 14.81 13.75 -13.86
C PRO A 41 14.34 14.69 -14.98
N ASP A 42 13.23 15.41 -14.76
CA ASP A 42 12.66 16.43 -15.66
C ASP A 42 12.34 17.74 -14.91
N GLY A 43 13.33 18.21 -14.15
CA GLY A 43 13.25 19.40 -13.31
C GLY A 43 13.17 19.08 -11.82
N GLU A 44 12.81 20.10 -11.02
CA GLU A 44 12.67 19.96 -9.56
C GLU A 44 11.43 19.14 -9.22
N ASP A 45 11.60 18.08 -8.43
CA ASP A 45 10.54 17.14 -8.02
C ASP A 45 9.75 16.47 -9.16
N ARG A 46 10.24 16.57 -10.40
CA ARG A 46 9.59 16.06 -11.61
C ARG A 46 10.44 15.00 -12.29
N TRP A 47 9.76 13.98 -12.78
CA TRP A 47 10.35 12.82 -13.41
C TRP A 47 9.62 12.51 -14.70
N ARG A 48 10.34 12.15 -15.75
CA ARG A 48 9.78 11.64 -16.98
C ARG A 48 9.94 10.13 -17.01
N SER A 49 8.84 9.43 -17.26
CA SER A 49 8.88 8.00 -17.53
C SER A 49 9.44 7.73 -18.92
N LEU A 50 10.39 6.80 -19.02
CA LEU A 50 10.90 6.32 -20.29
C LEU A 50 9.88 5.38 -20.92
N SER A 51 9.57 5.64 -22.19
CA SER A 51 8.76 4.72 -22.97
C SER A 51 9.49 3.39 -23.14
N THR A 52 8.74 2.30 -23.08
CA THR A 52 9.25 0.96 -23.38
C THR A 52 8.47 0.36 -24.53
N ALA A 53 9.05 -0.64 -25.21
CA ALA A 53 8.35 -1.38 -26.26
C ALA A 53 7.03 -2.03 -25.78
N ASP A 54 6.89 -2.21 -24.45
CA ASP A 54 5.71 -2.78 -23.79
C ASP A 54 4.57 -1.77 -23.55
N GLY A 55 4.64 -0.57 -24.14
CA GLY A 55 3.51 0.36 -24.18
C GLY A 55 3.39 1.31 -22.99
N ILE A 56 4.48 1.59 -22.26
CA ILE A 56 4.50 2.74 -21.33
C ILE A 56 4.55 4.02 -22.17
N GLU A 57 3.54 4.86 -22.04
CA GLU A 57 3.56 6.21 -22.63
C GLU A 57 4.51 7.13 -21.85
N GLU A 58 5.27 7.97 -22.55
CA GLU A 58 6.07 8.98 -21.87
C GLU A 58 5.15 10.00 -21.18
N ARG A 59 5.18 10.00 -19.85
CA ARG A 59 4.44 10.93 -19.02
C ARG A 59 5.30 11.46 -17.89
N ALA A 60 4.97 12.67 -17.44
CA ALA A 60 5.59 13.31 -16.30
C ALA A 60 4.92 12.91 -14.97
N TYR A 61 5.75 12.65 -13.97
CA TYR A 61 5.36 12.20 -12.64
C TYR A 61 6.11 12.97 -11.55
N ARG A 62 5.61 12.85 -10.34
CA ARG A 62 6.29 13.17 -9.08
C ARG A 62 6.39 11.87 -8.27
N LEU A 63 7.46 11.69 -7.50
CA LEU A 63 7.50 10.60 -6.52
C LEU A 63 6.51 10.89 -5.38
N CYS A 64 5.87 9.84 -4.86
CA CYS A 64 4.95 9.97 -3.73
C CYS A 64 5.64 10.71 -2.56
N LYS A 65 4.91 11.57 -1.85
CA LYS A 65 5.46 12.26 -0.68
C LYS A 65 6.02 11.30 0.38
N ASN A 66 5.40 10.13 0.58
CA ASN A 66 5.92 9.11 1.51
C ASN A 66 7.19 8.40 1.00
N ASP A 67 7.48 8.45 -0.30
CA ASP A 67 8.77 8.01 -0.85
C ASP A 67 9.83 9.10 -0.56
N ARG A 68 9.56 10.34 -0.97
CA ARG A 68 10.49 11.47 -0.83
C ARG A 68 10.85 11.83 0.61
N ASP A 69 9.88 11.84 1.51
CA ASP A 69 10.07 12.32 2.88
C ASP A 69 10.51 11.19 3.83
N GLU A 70 10.07 9.95 3.57
CA GLU A 70 10.13 8.87 4.56
C GLU A 70 10.74 7.55 4.06
N ASP A 71 10.99 7.41 2.74
CA ASP A 71 11.52 6.19 2.08
C ASP A 71 10.68 4.92 2.34
N VAL A 72 9.34 5.07 2.38
CA VAL A 72 8.42 3.94 2.66
C VAL A 72 7.53 3.53 1.49
N CYS A 73 7.57 4.29 0.41
CA CYS A 73 6.77 4.08 -0.80
C CYS A 73 7.68 3.89 -2.02
N ASN A 74 7.14 3.37 -3.11
CA ASN A 74 7.85 3.26 -4.39
C ASN A 74 6.90 3.53 -5.58
N TRP A 75 5.83 4.27 -5.34
CA TRP A 75 4.83 4.59 -6.36
C TRP A 75 4.93 6.07 -6.74
N ALA A 76 4.62 6.38 -7.99
CA ALA A 76 4.60 7.74 -8.49
C ALA A 76 3.18 8.33 -8.52
N VAL A 77 3.11 9.64 -8.74
CA VAL A 77 1.88 10.42 -8.90
C VAL A 77 1.99 11.21 -10.21
N PRO A 78 1.01 11.12 -11.13
CA PRO A 78 0.98 11.98 -12.31
C PRO A 78 1.06 13.47 -11.94
N VAL A 79 1.75 14.28 -12.74
CA VAL A 79 1.92 15.72 -12.43
C VAL A 79 0.60 16.51 -12.42
N ASP A 80 -0.42 16.02 -13.12
CA ASP A 80 -1.77 16.59 -13.20
C ASP A 80 -2.68 16.19 -12.04
N ASP A 81 -2.30 15.18 -11.23
CA ASP A 81 -2.96 14.91 -9.95
C ASP A 81 -2.37 15.86 -8.89
N SER A 82 -3.22 16.68 -8.28
CA SER A 82 -2.84 17.65 -7.25
C SER A 82 -2.46 17.00 -5.92
N ASN A 83 -2.82 15.73 -5.68
CA ASN A 83 -2.47 15.06 -4.44
C ASN A 83 -0.96 14.81 -4.34
N PRO A 84 -0.35 15.03 -3.17
CA PRO A 84 1.06 14.70 -2.97
C PRO A 84 1.31 13.20 -2.76
N TYR A 85 0.26 12.42 -2.47
CA TYR A 85 0.33 11.00 -2.18
C TYR A 85 -0.16 10.15 -3.35
N CYS A 86 0.49 9.01 -3.60
CA CYS A 86 0.03 8.03 -4.60
C CYS A 86 -1.31 7.40 -4.23
N LEU A 87 -1.91 6.68 -5.18
CA LEU A 87 -3.20 6.02 -5.01
C LEU A 87 -3.25 5.09 -3.79
N SER A 88 -2.15 4.39 -3.48
CA SER A 88 -2.08 3.55 -2.27
C SER A 88 -1.95 4.39 -0.99
N CYS A 89 -1.04 5.37 -0.96
CA CYS A 89 -0.77 6.13 0.27
C CYS A 89 -1.93 7.04 0.68
N ARG A 90 -2.72 7.56 -0.26
CA ARG A 90 -3.92 8.36 0.07
C ARG A 90 -5.04 7.57 0.73
N LEU A 91 -4.99 6.24 0.69
CA LEU A 91 -5.91 5.39 1.45
C LEU A 91 -5.53 5.26 2.93
N THR A 92 -4.31 5.63 3.34
CA THR A 92 -3.92 5.62 4.76
C THR A 92 -4.32 6.93 5.42
N ARG A 93 -5.17 6.85 6.44
CA ARG A 93 -5.60 8.03 7.22
C ARG A 93 -4.77 8.24 8.47
N ILE A 94 -4.32 7.15 9.10
CA ILE A 94 -3.53 7.18 10.32
C ILE A 94 -2.27 6.34 10.14
N ILE A 95 -1.13 6.93 10.51
CA ILE A 95 0.18 6.27 10.59
C ILE A 95 0.66 6.26 12.05
N PRO A 96 1.57 5.36 12.44
CA PRO A 96 2.15 5.39 13.78
C PRO A 96 3.01 6.64 14.03
N ASP A 97 3.33 6.85 15.30
CA ASP A 97 4.27 7.90 15.73
C ASP A 97 5.70 7.54 15.30
N LEU A 98 6.19 8.22 14.27
CA LEU A 98 7.52 7.99 13.70
C LEU A 98 8.68 8.40 14.62
N SER A 99 8.41 9.06 15.74
CA SER A 99 9.42 9.33 16.77
C SER A 99 9.76 8.09 17.61
N ARG A 100 8.87 7.08 17.62
CA ARG A 100 9.06 5.82 18.33
C ARG A 100 10.01 4.92 17.55
N PRO A 101 11.05 4.34 18.20
CA PRO A 101 11.97 3.44 17.53
C PRO A 101 11.25 2.23 16.92
N GLY A 102 11.48 1.98 15.63
CA GLY A 102 10.94 0.83 14.90
C GLY A 102 9.61 1.09 14.17
N ASP A 103 8.82 2.07 14.61
CA ASP A 103 7.49 2.34 14.04
C ASP A 103 7.54 2.71 12.56
N ARG A 104 8.56 3.47 12.14
CA ARG A 104 8.81 3.77 10.72
C ARG A 104 9.04 2.51 9.88
N ALA A 105 9.86 1.58 10.37
CA ALA A 105 10.16 0.35 9.65
C ALA A 105 8.94 -0.59 9.60
N ALA A 106 8.17 -0.64 10.70
CA ALA A 106 6.91 -1.36 10.76
C ALA A 106 5.88 -0.79 9.77
N TRP A 107 5.73 0.54 9.74
CA TRP A 107 4.89 1.24 8.77
C TRP A 107 5.30 0.96 7.33
N ALA A 108 6.60 1.00 7.00
CA ALA A 108 7.09 0.68 5.67
C ALA A 108 6.70 -0.74 5.21
N ARG A 109 6.75 -1.73 6.11
CA ARG A 109 6.32 -3.12 5.83
C ARG A 109 4.81 -3.23 5.62
N LEU A 110 4.02 -2.50 6.41
CA LEU A 110 2.56 -2.41 6.23
C LEU A 110 2.23 -1.78 4.87
N GLU A 111 2.83 -0.64 4.55
CA GLU A 111 2.62 0.04 3.27
C GLU A 111 3.07 -0.83 2.08
N ALA A 112 4.19 -1.54 2.17
CA ALA A 112 4.61 -2.47 1.12
C ALA A 112 3.60 -3.60 0.90
N SER A 113 3.09 -4.20 1.99
CA SER A 113 2.07 -5.24 1.92
C SER A 113 0.74 -4.70 1.40
N LYS A 114 0.35 -3.48 1.80
CA LYS A 114 -0.84 -2.79 1.30
C LYS A 114 -0.70 -2.50 -0.19
N ARG A 115 0.44 -2.01 -0.68
CA ARG A 115 0.69 -1.78 -2.12
C ARG A 115 0.53 -3.05 -2.95
N ARG A 116 0.95 -4.22 -2.44
CA ARG A 116 0.68 -5.51 -3.09
C ARG A 116 -0.81 -5.85 -3.15
N LEU A 117 -1.57 -5.53 -2.09
CA LEU A 117 -3.02 -5.64 -2.11
C LEU A 117 -3.60 -4.69 -3.17
N ILE A 118 -3.32 -3.40 -3.11
CA ILE A 118 -3.87 -2.39 -4.04
C ILE A 118 -3.53 -2.72 -5.49
N TYR A 119 -2.29 -3.15 -5.77
CA TYR A 119 -1.91 -3.68 -7.08
C TYR A 119 -2.85 -4.79 -7.56
N SER A 120 -3.17 -5.75 -6.68
CA SER A 120 -4.08 -6.85 -7.01
C SER A 120 -5.50 -6.35 -7.28
N LEU A 121 -5.96 -5.35 -6.52
CA LEU A 121 -7.31 -4.78 -6.68
C LEU A 121 -7.44 -3.99 -7.98
N LEU A 122 -6.42 -3.20 -8.34
CA LEU A 122 -6.34 -2.50 -9.64
C LEU A 122 -6.41 -3.50 -10.80
N ARG A 123 -5.63 -4.59 -10.72
CA ARG A 123 -5.63 -5.67 -11.72
C ARG A 123 -6.96 -6.40 -11.88
N LEU A 124 -7.82 -6.33 -10.86
CA LEU A 124 -9.15 -6.92 -10.86
C LEU A 124 -10.25 -5.90 -11.19
N ASP A 125 -9.88 -4.66 -11.51
CA ASP A 125 -10.79 -3.54 -11.76
C ASP A 125 -11.80 -3.33 -10.62
N LEU A 126 -11.34 -3.51 -9.37
CA LEU A 126 -12.18 -3.36 -8.19
C LEU A 126 -12.24 -1.89 -7.74
N PRO A 127 -13.41 -1.38 -7.28
CA PRO A 127 -13.56 -0.02 -6.80
C PRO A 127 -12.61 0.31 -5.64
N LEU A 128 -11.92 1.45 -5.72
CA LEU A 128 -10.87 1.88 -4.77
C LEU A 128 -11.01 3.35 -4.33
N ALA A 129 -12.23 3.90 -4.33
CA ALA A 129 -12.47 5.26 -3.84
C ALA A 129 -12.05 5.37 -2.37
N ASN A 130 -11.31 6.42 -2.03
CA ASN A 130 -10.93 6.64 -0.64
C ASN A 130 -12.09 7.25 0.16
N LYS A 131 -12.07 7.13 1.48
CA LYS A 131 -13.14 7.70 2.34
C LYS A 131 -13.29 9.22 2.29
N MET A 132 -12.32 9.98 1.78
CA MET A 132 -12.53 11.43 1.60
C MET A 132 -13.37 11.72 0.36
N GLU A 133 -13.21 10.92 -0.70
CA GLU A 133 -13.98 11.01 -1.95
C GLU A 133 -15.37 10.39 -1.82
N ASP A 134 -15.47 9.25 -1.14
CA ASP A 134 -16.72 8.53 -0.85
C ASP A 134 -16.83 8.24 0.66
N PRO A 135 -17.42 9.14 1.45
CA PRO A 135 -17.53 8.95 2.90
C PRO A 135 -18.33 7.70 3.31
N LEU A 136 -19.31 7.30 2.48
CA LEU A 136 -20.21 6.18 2.79
C LEU A 136 -19.61 4.84 2.35
N GLY A 137 -19.15 4.75 1.11
CA GLY A 137 -18.69 3.50 0.50
C GLY A 137 -17.18 3.39 0.31
N GLY A 138 -16.40 4.42 0.64
CA GLY A 138 -14.96 4.46 0.40
C GLY A 138 -14.15 3.64 1.40
N LEU A 139 -12.90 3.38 1.03
CA LEU A 139 -11.92 2.60 1.77
C LEU A 139 -10.91 3.50 2.50
N ALA A 140 -10.51 3.11 3.70
CA ALA A 140 -9.39 3.69 4.43
C ALA A 140 -8.60 2.63 5.19
N PHE A 141 -7.33 2.93 5.45
CA PHE A 141 -6.45 2.16 6.30
C PHE A 141 -5.99 3.00 7.49
N GLU A 142 -5.96 2.39 8.66
CA GLU A 142 -5.45 2.99 9.89
C GLU A 142 -4.39 2.05 10.48
N PHE A 143 -3.17 2.57 10.63
CA PHE A 143 -2.07 1.84 11.24
C PHE A 143 -1.83 2.39 12.64
N LEU A 144 -2.28 1.64 13.64
CA LEU A 144 -2.28 2.08 15.04
C LEU A 144 -1.25 1.30 15.84
N ALA A 145 -0.50 2.00 16.69
CA ALA A 145 0.37 1.36 17.67
C ALA A 145 -0.41 1.11 18.97
N ASP A 146 -0.06 0.04 19.68
CA ASP A 146 -0.58 -0.17 21.02
C ASP A 146 -0.17 0.98 21.96
N PRO A 147 -1.04 1.35 22.91
CA PRO A 147 -0.72 2.35 23.92
C PRO A 147 0.43 1.88 24.82
N ASP A 148 1.17 2.84 25.40
CA ASP A 148 2.30 2.50 26.27
C ASP A 148 1.86 1.67 27.49
N PRO A 149 2.64 0.63 27.87
CA PRO A 149 2.34 -0.21 29.02
C PRO A 149 2.11 0.62 30.28
N GLY A 150 0.97 0.41 30.94
CA GLY A 150 0.62 1.12 32.17
C GLY A 150 -0.15 2.43 31.96
N THR A 151 -0.51 2.79 30.72
CA THR A 151 -1.43 3.90 30.46
C THR A 151 -2.82 3.57 31.04
N PRO A 152 -3.33 4.33 32.02
CA PRO A 152 -4.60 4.01 32.68
C PRO A 152 -5.78 4.05 31.70
N GLY A 153 -6.58 2.99 31.66
CA GLY A 153 -7.76 2.88 30.78
C GLY A 153 -7.43 2.62 29.31
N ALA A 154 -6.17 2.37 28.96
CA ALA A 154 -5.77 2.10 27.59
C ALA A 154 -6.16 0.67 27.17
N VAL A 155 -6.80 0.56 26.01
CA VAL A 155 -7.21 -0.71 25.40
C VAL A 155 -6.26 -1.01 24.23
N PRO A 156 -5.79 -2.26 24.09
CA PRO A 156 -5.01 -2.66 22.92
C PRO A 156 -5.74 -2.37 21.62
N VAL A 157 -4.99 -2.08 20.56
CA VAL A 157 -5.54 -1.88 19.22
C VAL A 157 -6.19 -3.18 18.76
N LEU A 158 -7.48 -3.09 18.41
CA LEU A 158 -8.19 -4.16 17.72
C LEU A 158 -7.96 -4.03 16.21
N THR A 159 -7.32 -5.02 15.63
CA THR A 159 -7.21 -5.15 14.17
C THR A 159 -8.51 -5.68 13.58
N GLY A 160 -8.95 -5.14 12.44
CA GLY A 160 -10.14 -5.60 11.72
C GLY A 160 -10.67 -4.60 10.70
N HIS A 161 -11.85 -4.91 10.16
CA HIS A 161 -12.62 -4.07 9.25
C HIS A 161 -13.90 -3.57 9.93
N ASP A 162 -14.15 -2.27 9.84
CA ASP A 162 -15.43 -1.65 10.24
C ASP A 162 -15.83 -0.56 9.24
N GLY A 163 -16.95 -0.76 8.55
CA GLY A 163 -17.56 0.25 7.66
C GLY A 163 -16.62 0.83 6.60
N GLY A 164 -15.71 0.03 6.02
CA GLY A 164 -14.71 0.45 5.04
C GLY A 164 -13.43 1.04 5.64
N VAL A 165 -13.23 0.97 6.96
CA VAL A 165 -11.96 1.27 7.62
C VAL A 165 -11.30 -0.06 7.99
N ILE A 166 -10.09 -0.28 7.46
CA ILE A 166 -9.25 -1.43 7.80
C ILE A 166 -8.18 -0.94 8.78
N THR A 167 -8.32 -1.33 10.04
CA THR A 167 -7.37 -1.01 11.10
C THR A 167 -6.41 -2.17 11.27
N ILE A 168 -5.09 -1.92 11.22
CA ILE A 168 -4.06 -2.92 11.52
C ILE A 168 -3.16 -2.40 12.65
N ASN A 169 -2.92 -3.25 13.65
CA ASN A 169 -1.93 -2.98 14.68
C ASN A 169 -0.50 -3.04 14.11
N VAL A 170 0.28 -1.99 14.34
CA VAL A 170 1.66 -1.83 13.87
C VAL A 170 2.58 -2.94 14.41
N ALA A 171 2.27 -3.50 15.58
CA ALA A 171 2.99 -4.64 16.14
C ALA A 171 2.93 -5.90 15.26
N GLU A 172 1.93 -6.04 14.37
CA GLU A 172 1.88 -7.13 13.39
C GLU A 172 3.03 -7.07 12.37
N ALA A 173 3.65 -5.90 12.23
CA ALA A 173 4.78 -5.67 11.35
C ALA A 173 6.16 -5.95 11.99
N ASP A 174 6.23 -6.25 13.30
CA ASP A 174 7.46 -6.69 13.98
C ASP A 174 7.71 -8.20 13.83
N ASP A 175 8.89 -8.58 13.32
CA ASP A 175 9.32 -9.97 13.18
C ASP A 175 9.47 -10.71 14.51
N ALA A 176 9.95 -10.02 15.56
CA ALA A 176 10.14 -10.63 16.87
C ALA A 176 8.79 -10.90 17.55
N GLU A 177 7.84 -9.96 17.40
CA GLU A 177 6.49 -10.13 17.91
C GLU A 177 5.68 -11.13 17.08
N ARG A 178 5.89 -11.19 15.75
CA ARG A 178 5.36 -12.24 14.87
C ARG A 178 5.73 -13.64 15.36
N GLU A 179 7.02 -13.91 15.58
CA GLU A 179 7.45 -15.23 16.04
C GLU A 179 6.98 -15.52 17.47
N ARG A 180 6.96 -14.52 18.36
CA ARG A 180 6.44 -14.69 19.72
C ARG A 180 4.95 -15.04 19.74
N ARG A 181 4.11 -14.35 18.95
CA ARG A 181 2.66 -14.65 18.82
C ARG A 181 2.42 -16.01 18.17
N ARG A 182 3.21 -16.38 17.16
CA ARG A 182 3.18 -17.72 16.54
C ARG A 182 3.43 -18.83 17.55
N HIS A 183 4.42 -18.68 18.43
CA HIS A 183 4.70 -19.65 19.49
C HIS A 183 3.59 -19.76 20.55
N GLN A 184 2.87 -18.67 20.84
CA GLN A 184 1.82 -18.66 21.87
C GLN A 184 0.49 -19.24 21.36
N MET A 185 0.11 -18.96 20.10
CA MET A 185 -1.23 -19.27 19.58
C MET A 185 -1.35 -20.63 18.86
N HIS A 186 -0.25 -21.35 18.57
CA HIS A 186 -0.24 -22.66 17.88
C HIS A 186 -1.01 -22.73 16.54
N GLU A 187 -1.39 -21.60 15.96
CA GLU A 187 -2.01 -21.52 14.63
C GLU A 187 -0.98 -21.14 13.56
N PRO A 188 -1.14 -21.58 12.29
CA PRO A 188 -0.35 -21.07 11.17
C PRO A 188 -0.66 -19.58 10.98
N TYR A 189 0.21 -18.70 11.50
CA TYR A 189 -0.04 -17.26 11.50
C TYR A 189 -0.10 -16.68 10.07
N ARG A 190 -1.06 -15.78 9.84
CA ARG A 190 -1.35 -15.14 8.55
C ARG A 190 -0.34 -14.00 8.29
N THR A 191 0.21 -13.92 7.09
CA THR A 191 1.10 -12.80 6.70
C THR A 191 0.34 -11.47 6.72
N ILE A 192 1.04 -10.33 6.83
CA ILE A 192 0.41 -8.99 6.75
C ILE A 192 -0.46 -8.86 5.49
N LEU A 193 0.06 -9.29 4.34
CA LEU A 193 -0.71 -9.31 3.09
C LEU A 193 -1.93 -10.24 3.18
N GLY A 194 -1.79 -11.40 3.82
CA GLY A 194 -2.91 -12.28 4.09
C GLY A 194 -3.98 -11.61 4.96
N HIS A 195 -3.58 -10.82 5.96
CA HIS A 195 -4.49 -10.09 6.84
C HIS A 195 -5.24 -9.02 6.06
N PHE A 196 -4.52 -8.19 5.29
CA PHE A 196 -5.14 -7.23 4.39
C PHE A 196 -6.13 -7.88 3.43
N ARG A 197 -5.81 -9.06 2.88
CA ARG A 197 -6.73 -9.81 2.01
C ARG A 197 -7.98 -10.32 2.72
N HIS A 198 -7.90 -10.58 4.01
CA HIS A 198 -9.08 -10.94 4.79
C HIS A 198 -9.97 -9.72 5.03
N GLU A 199 -9.39 -8.63 5.54
CA GLU A 199 -10.15 -7.43 5.88
C GLU A 199 -10.77 -6.75 4.65
N ILE A 200 -10.03 -6.71 3.53
CA ILE A 200 -10.59 -6.21 2.27
C ILE A 200 -11.72 -7.10 1.73
N GLY A 201 -11.72 -8.39 2.09
CA GLY A 201 -12.80 -9.31 1.75
C GLY A 201 -14.10 -8.89 2.42
N HIS A 202 -14.05 -8.49 3.69
CA HIS A 202 -15.21 -7.93 4.40
C HIS A 202 -15.70 -6.65 3.74
N TYR A 203 -14.78 -5.74 3.39
CA TYR A 203 -15.13 -4.49 2.68
C TYR A 203 -15.88 -4.75 1.37
N TYR A 204 -15.39 -5.63 0.51
CA TYR A 204 -16.08 -5.92 -0.75
C TYR A 204 -17.32 -6.77 -0.58
N TRP A 205 -17.42 -7.60 0.46
CA TRP A 205 -18.67 -8.29 0.79
C TRP A 205 -19.77 -7.27 1.14
N ASP A 206 -19.48 -6.30 2.00
CA ASP A 206 -20.40 -5.22 2.34
C ASP A 206 -20.81 -4.40 1.11
N ARG A 207 -19.85 -4.14 0.21
CA ARG A 207 -20.08 -3.28 -0.97
C ARG A 207 -20.77 -3.97 -2.13
N LEU A 208 -20.51 -5.26 -2.35
CA LEU A 208 -20.93 -5.99 -3.55
C LEU A 208 -22.02 -7.04 -3.27
N ILE A 209 -22.14 -7.54 -2.04
CA ILE A 209 -22.94 -8.72 -1.73
C ILE A 209 -24.09 -8.43 -0.75
N LYS A 210 -23.85 -7.68 0.34
CA LYS A 210 -24.78 -7.50 1.47
C LYS A 210 -26.22 -7.14 1.12
N ASP A 211 -26.42 -6.30 0.11
CA ASP A 211 -27.74 -5.83 -0.33
C ASP A 211 -28.06 -6.29 -1.76
N SER A 212 -27.53 -7.45 -2.16
CA SER A 212 -27.68 -8.00 -3.50
C SER A 212 -28.55 -9.26 -3.53
N GLU A 213 -29.12 -9.57 -4.70
CA GLU A 213 -29.93 -10.78 -4.94
C GLU A 213 -29.18 -12.10 -4.69
N TRP A 214 -27.85 -12.05 -4.60
CA TRP A 214 -26.99 -13.21 -4.34
C TRP A 214 -27.19 -13.79 -2.93
N ILE A 215 -27.78 -13.03 -2.01
CA ILE A 215 -28.11 -13.48 -0.66
C ILE A 215 -29.48 -14.15 -0.60
N ASP A 216 -30.46 -13.68 -1.38
CA ASP A 216 -31.86 -14.16 -1.31
C ASP A 216 -32.03 -15.64 -1.66
N ALA A 217 -31.01 -16.27 -2.24
CA ALA A 217 -30.98 -17.69 -2.58
C ALA A 217 -30.57 -18.63 -1.41
N PHE A 218 -30.20 -18.09 -0.24
CA PHE A 218 -29.80 -18.84 0.97
C PHE A 218 -30.79 -18.62 2.12
#